data_AF-A0A959ITC0-F1
#
_entry.id   AF-A0A959ITC0-F1
#
_cell.length_a   1.000
_cell.length_b   1.000
_cell.length_c   1.000
_cell.angle_alpha   90.00
_cell.angle_beta   90.00
_cell.angle_gamma   90.00
#
_symmetry.space_group_name_H-M   'P 1'
#
loop_
_entity.id
_entity.type
_entity.pdbx_description
1 polymer ?
#
loop_
_entity_poly.entity_id
_entity_poly.type
_entity_poly.pdbx_seq_one_letter_code
_entity_poly.pdbx_strand_id
1 'polypeptide(L)'
;WCFYDDSNHRLWLGTQSGLFFLDQESNQVRRFPDAPSFKSMVNVSVYSIQEDRSGQIWICTNFGLYQMDLEKGLVGHYSAANQPPWQLPLRGLYHLYEDPDGIFWLATNGSGMVRWDRQQQQAVSFKKDSGLPDNVIYAVYEDAYGALWLSSDYGIIQFDKATYNSNTYLPKDGVSHYEFNKVSHYQDSDGTIYFGSLNGVTSFHPRDFQQQRTTVDAPLVITEYSQLNGRTNQLVDRTSDVLHSNKIRIYPKDRFSVLRFALLTYEEMNNVRYAYRLEGIDEEWNEQAANFLRLSNLPYGRHTLKIKGKSSENRWSRQELVLQVEVVRPVYLRLWFILLALLSFLGGTLYIYRFNMTRRLAKQEADRLRELNDLKTKLYTNISHEFRTPLTVILGMTHSLQEHSHSWTLEAAPRQYLLENLERVYQNGEQLLSLVNQLMDLSRLDARLLQL
;
A
#
# COMPACT_ATOMS: atom_id res chain seq x y z
N TRP A 1 -3.28 3.27 58.87
CA TRP A 1 -3.48 3.20 57.41
C TRP A 1 -4.90 3.53 57.06
N CYS A 2 -5.90 2.91 57.69
CA CYS A 2 -7.32 3.22 57.45
C CYS A 2 -8.14 3.26 58.75
N PHE A 3 -9.27 3.95 58.68
CA PHE A 3 -10.36 3.97 59.65
C PHE A 3 -11.62 3.47 58.94
N TYR A 4 -12.43 2.65 59.61
CA TYR A 4 -13.68 2.17 59.05
C TYR A 4 -14.74 2.05 60.15
N ASP A 5 -15.89 2.67 59.94
CA ASP A 5 -17.05 2.52 60.83
C ASP A 5 -17.97 1.45 60.24
N ASP A 6 -18.19 0.36 60.98
CA ASP A 6 -19.04 -0.72 60.52
C ASP A 6 -20.54 -0.44 60.75
N SER A 7 -21.40 -1.30 60.21
CA SER A 7 -22.86 -1.23 60.39
C SER A 7 -23.35 -1.31 61.84
N ASN A 8 -22.52 -1.78 62.78
CA ASN A 8 -22.79 -1.82 64.22
C ASN A 8 -22.14 -0.65 64.98
N HIS A 9 -21.68 0.38 64.27
CA HIS A 9 -20.97 1.53 64.81
C HIS A 9 -19.68 1.19 65.56
N ARG A 10 -19.03 0.06 65.24
CA ARG A 10 -17.70 -0.25 65.75
C ARG A 10 -16.66 0.35 64.82
N LEU A 11 -15.77 1.16 65.41
CA LEU A 11 -14.68 1.77 64.68
C LEU A 11 -13.49 0.82 64.59
N TRP A 12 -13.20 0.37 63.37
CA TRP A 12 -12.08 -0.46 63.01
C TRP A 12 -10.88 0.37 62.55
N LEU A 13 -9.69 -0.07 62.93
CA LEU A 13 -8.42 0.62 62.71
C LEU A 13 -7.44 -0.33 62.04
N GLY A 14 -7.12 -0.05 60.78
CA GLY A 14 -6.08 -0.77 60.03
C GLY A 14 -4.71 -0.13 60.22
N THR A 15 -3.74 -0.89 60.71
CA THR A 15 -2.38 -0.41 61.01
C THR A 15 -1.31 -1.24 60.29
N GLN A 16 -0.04 -0.83 60.40
CA GLN A 16 1.10 -1.65 59.95
C GLN A 16 1.26 -2.95 60.75
N SER A 17 0.70 -3.01 61.96
CA SER A 17 0.88 -4.10 62.91
C SER A 17 -0.35 -5.01 63.04
N GLY A 18 -1.40 -4.77 62.25
CA GLY A 18 -2.63 -5.56 62.22
C GLY A 18 -3.90 -4.72 62.35
N LEU A 19 -4.98 -5.43 62.65
CA LEU A 19 -6.31 -4.88 62.87
C LEU A 19 -6.55 -4.57 64.36
N PHE A 20 -7.10 -3.40 64.61
CA PHE A 20 -7.54 -2.95 65.93
C PHE A 20 -8.98 -2.46 65.83
N PHE A 21 -9.65 -2.35 66.97
CA PHE A 21 -10.96 -1.73 67.08
C PHE A 21 -11.01 -0.83 68.31
N LEU A 22 -11.81 0.22 68.24
CA LEU A 22 -12.10 1.06 69.40
C LEU A 22 -13.24 0.42 70.18
N ASP A 23 -12.94 -0.04 71.39
CA ASP A 23 -13.97 -0.38 72.35
C ASP A 23 -14.62 0.91 72.85
N GLN A 24 -15.86 1.17 72.44
CA GLN A 24 -16.58 2.39 72.78
C GLN A 24 -16.94 2.49 74.26
N GLU A 25 -17.11 1.37 74.96
CA GLU A 25 -17.44 1.38 76.40
C GLU A 25 -16.23 1.80 77.23
N SER A 26 -15.05 1.25 76.89
CA SER A 26 -13.81 1.58 77.60
C SER A 26 -13.04 2.76 76.99
N ASN A 27 -13.45 3.24 75.81
CA ASN A 27 -12.77 4.22 74.97
C ASN A 27 -11.28 3.87 74.75
N GLN A 28 -10.99 2.56 74.61
CA GLN A 28 -9.64 2.04 74.43
C GLN A 28 -9.51 1.33 73.08
N VAL A 29 -8.38 1.57 72.43
CA VAL A 29 -8.02 0.83 71.22
C VAL A 29 -7.53 -0.56 71.63
N ARG A 30 -8.27 -1.58 71.22
CA ARG A 30 -7.92 -2.99 71.45
C ARG A 30 -7.50 -3.65 70.16
N ARG A 31 -6.52 -4.54 70.25
CA ARG A 31 -6.13 -5.37 69.11
C ARG A 31 -7.23 -6.39 68.86
N PHE A 32 -7.52 -6.66 67.59
CA PHE A 32 -8.37 -7.78 67.24
C PHE A 32 -7.72 -9.10 67.71
N PRO A 33 -8.47 -9.96 68.42
CA PRO A 33 -7.91 -11.16 69.05
C PRO A 33 -7.44 -12.18 68.01
N ASP A 34 -6.47 -13.01 68.41
CA ASP A 34 -5.99 -14.11 67.58
C ASP A 34 -7.07 -15.19 67.44
N ALA A 35 -7.45 -15.50 66.20
CA ALA A 35 -8.33 -16.62 65.91
C ALA A 35 -7.50 -17.92 65.82
N PRO A 36 -7.88 -19.02 66.49
CA PRO A 36 -7.15 -20.29 66.41
C PRO A 36 -7.03 -20.86 64.99
N SER A 37 -8.02 -20.56 64.13
CA SER A 37 -8.16 -21.14 62.78
C SER A 37 -7.42 -20.35 61.69
N PHE A 38 -7.05 -19.10 61.94
CA PHE A 38 -6.38 -18.25 60.97
C PHE A 38 -5.12 -17.66 61.61
N LYS A 39 -3.99 -17.79 60.93
CA LYS A 39 -2.71 -17.25 61.40
C LYS A 39 -2.92 -15.76 61.74
N SER A 40 -2.58 -15.41 62.98
CA SER A 40 -2.76 -14.08 63.54
C SER A 40 -2.43 -12.96 62.54
N MET A 41 -3.24 -11.90 62.51
CA MET A 41 -2.96 -10.65 61.79
C MET A 41 -1.78 -9.86 62.38
N VAL A 42 -0.97 -10.47 63.25
CA VAL A 42 0.27 -9.89 63.77
C VAL A 42 1.25 -9.64 62.62
N ASN A 43 1.74 -8.40 62.55
CA ASN A 43 2.67 -7.93 61.50
C ASN A 43 2.08 -7.98 60.08
N VAL A 44 0.76 -7.95 59.97
CA VAL A 44 0.03 -7.77 58.71
C VAL A 44 -0.33 -6.30 58.58
N SER A 45 0.11 -5.66 57.49
CA SER A 45 -0.31 -4.29 57.18
C SER A 45 -1.71 -4.32 56.60
N VAL A 46 -2.64 -3.68 57.29
CA VAL A 46 -4.03 -3.50 56.85
C VAL A 46 -4.14 -2.17 56.11
N TYR A 47 -4.52 -2.19 54.83
CA TYR A 47 -4.56 -1.00 53.99
C TYR A 47 -5.96 -0.40 53.86
N SER A 48 -6.98 -1.25 53.71
CA SER A 48 -8.39 -0.83 53.67
C SER A 48 -9.29 -1.89 54.29
N ILE A 49 -10.45 -1.44 54.75
CA ILE A 49 -11.50 -2.26 55.35
C ILE A 49 -12.81 -1.83 54.69
N GLN A 50 -13.63 -2.78 54.26
CA GLN A 50 -14.93 -2.52 53.63
C GLN A 50 -15.94 -3.58 54.04
N GLU A 51 -17.19 -3.18 54.20
CA GLU A 51 -18.32 -4.09 54.36
C GLU A 51 -19.00 -4.29 53.00
N ASP A 52 -19.22 -5.54 52.62
CA ASP A 52 -19.99 -5.87 51.41
C ASP A 52 -21.49 -5.75 51.65
N ARG A 53 -22.29 -5.85 50.57
CA ARG A 53 -23.76 -5.78 50.64
C ARG A 53 -24.40 -6.88 51.47
N SER A 54 -23.67 -7.94 51.82
CA SER A 54 -24.14 -9.02 52.70
C SER A 54 -23.77 -8.83 54.18
N GLY A 55 -23.13 -7.71 54.53
CA GLY A 55 -22.68 -7.41 55.90
C GLY A 55 -21.36 -8.10 56.28
N GLN A 56 -20.64 -8.63 55.29
CA GLN A 56 -19.34 -9.26 55.51
C GLN A 56 -18.24 -8.20 55.48
N ILE A 57 -17.37 -8.20 56.48
CA ILE A 57 -16.19 -7.32 56.48
C ILE A 57 -15.05 -7.96 55.70
N TRP A 58 -14.48 -7.17 54.80
CA TRP A 58 -13.34 -7.48 53.96
C TRP A 58 -12.16 -6.61 54.35
N ILE A 59 -11.02 -7.24 54.59
CA ILE A 59 -9.83 -6.58 55.07
C ILE A 59 -8.69 -6.78 54.07
N CYS A 60 -8.32 -5.69 53.38
CA CYS A 60 -7.25 -5.66 52.39
C CYS A 60 -5.89 -5.54 53.07
N THR A 61 -4.98 -6.45 52.75
CA THR A 61 -3.67 -6.51 53.43
C THR A 61 -2.51 -6.74 52.47
N ASN A 62 -1.28 -6.55 52.97
CA ASN A 62 -0.06 -6.92 52.25
C ASN A 62 0.11 -8.44 52.02
N PHE A 63 -0.70 -9.28 52.66
CA PHE A 63 -0.70 -10.74 52.52
C PHE A 63 -1.99 -11.31 51.93
N GLY A 64 -2.79 -10.47 51.28
CA GLY A 64 -4.01 -10.87 50.59
C GLY A 64 -5.25 -10.28 51.25
N LEU A 65 -6.37 -10.99 51.13
CA LEU A 65 -7.69 -10.50 51.53
C LEU A 65 -8.25 -11.38 52.65
N TYR A 66 -8.57 -10.79 53.80
CA TYR A 66 -9.24 -11.50 54.88
C TYR A 66 -10.75 -11.22 54.85
N GLN A 67 -11.51 -12.26 55.17
CA GLN A 67 -12.96 -12.20 55.33
C GLN A 67 -13.28 -12.35 56.83
N MET A 68 -14.04 -11.42 57.36
CA MET A 68 -14.40 -11.34 58.78
C MET A 68 -15.90 -11.20 58.96
N ASP A 69 -16.49 -12.18 59.63
CA ASP A 69 -17.87 -12.16 60.09
C ASP A 69 -17.90 -11.47 61.45
N LEU A 70 -18.86 -10.58 61.64
CA LEU A 70 -18.92 -9.71 62.80
C LEU A 70 -19.21 -10.45 64.12
N GLU A 71 -19.77 -11.66 64.04
CA GLU A 71 -20.06 -12.53 65.19
C GLU A 71 -19.00 -13.63 65.32
N LYS A 72 -18.59 -14.24 64.20
CA LYS A 72 -17.69 -15.41 64.19
C LYS A 72 -16.21 -15.03 64.13
N GLY A 73 -15.87 -13.78 63.85
CA GLY A 73 -14.51 -13.31 63.63
C GLY A 73 -13.98 -13.66 62.24
N LEU A 74 -12.68 -13.94 62.12
CA LEU A 74 -12.07 -14.29 60.83
C LEU A 74 -12.59 -15.64 60.33
N VAL A 75 -13.13 -15.65 59.12
CA VAL A 75 -13.73 -16.85 58.48
C VAL A 75 -13.01 -17.28 57.22
N GLY A 76 -12.14 -16.44 56.65
CA GLY A 76 -11.45 -16.72 55.40
C GLY A 76 -10.20 -15.87 55.18
N HIS A 77 -9.24 -16.42 54.43
CA HIS A 77 -8.05 -15.70 53.99
C HIS A 77 -7.73 -16.05 52.53
N TYR A 78 -7.98 -15.13 51.62
CA TYR A 78 -7.73 -15.31 50.20
C TYR A 78 -6.32 -14.85 49.80
N SER A 79 -5.54 -15.76 49.24
CA SER A 79 -4.20 -15.46 48.73
C SER A 79 -3.75 -16.47 47.66
N ALA A 80 -2.69 -16.12 46.91
CA ALA A 80 -2.13 -17.02 45.92
C ALA A 80 -1.48 -18.29 46.52
N ALA A 81 -1.14 -18.25 47.81
CA ALA A 81 -0.51 -19.36 48.52
C ALA A 81 -1.51 -20.38 49.08
N ASN A 82 -2.79 -20.00 49.14
CA ASN A 82 -3.84 -20.85 49.71
C ASN A 82 -4.50 -21.75 48.66
N GLN A 83 -5.15 -22.81 49.13
CA GLN A 83 -5.89 -23.76 48.29
C GLN A 83 -7.36 -23.33 48.16
N PRO A 84 -8.08 -23.77 47.10
CA PRO A 84 -9.51 -23.57 46.98
C PRO A 84 -10.27 -24.00 48.26
N PRO A 85 -11.29 -23.25 48.71
CA PRO A 85 -11.93 -22.10 48.07
C PRO A 85 -11.23 -20.74 48.34
N TRP A 86 -10.09 -20.74 49.02
CA TRP A 86 -9.39 -19.52 49.47
C TRP A 86 -8.25 -19.08 48.54
N GLN A 87 -8.22 -19.61 47.33
CA GLN A 87 -7.18 -19.28 46.35
C GLN A 87 -7.59 -18.05 45.54
N LEU A 88 -6.76 -17.01 45.53
CA LEU A 88 -6.90 -15.86 44.62
C LEU A 88 -5.54 -15.49 44.03
N PRO A 89 -5.47 -15.03 42.75
CA PRO A 89 -4.20 -14.72 42.07
C PRO A 89 -3.56 -13.39 42.52
N LEU A 90 -3.53 -13.13 43.82
CA LEU A 90 -3.04 -11.90 44.44
C LEU A 90 -2.07 -12.20 45.59
N ARG A 91 -1.09 -11.32 45.77
CA ARG A 91 -0.14 -11.37 46.90
C ARG A 91 -0.54 -10.38 47.99
N GLY A 92 -0.80 -9.13 47.59
CA GLY A 92 -1.27 -8.06 48.45
C GLY A 92 -2.34 -7.25 47.75
N LEU A 93 -3.26 -6.72 48.52
CA LEU A 93 -4.43 -5.99 48.07
C LEU A 93 -4.48 -4.65 48.80
N TYR A 94 -4.63 -3.55 48.06
CA TYR A 94 -4.72 -2.21 48.63
C TYR A 94 -6.17 -1.79 48.83
N HIS A 95 -7.03 -2.07 47.86
CA HIS A 95 -8.44 -1.69 47.84
C HIS A 95 -9.28 -2.72 47.09
N LEU A 96 -10.59 -2.71 47.36
CA LEU A 96 -11.57 -3.48 46.61
C LEU A 96 -12.80 -2.62 46.30
N TYR A 97 -13.61 -3.07 45.37
CA TYR A 97 -14.92 -2.49 45.10
C TYR A 97 -15.88 -3.62 44.72
N GLU A 98 -17.07 -3.65 45.30
CA GLU A 98 -18.14 -4.58 44.93
C GLU A 98 -19.14 -3.86 44.01
N ASP A 99 -19.27 -4.36 42.79
CA ASP A 99 -20.23 -3.82 41.83
C ASP A 99 -21.69 -4.29 42.11
N PRO A 100 -22.70 -3.67 41.48
CA PRO A 100 -24.09 -4.05 41.70
C PRO A 100 -24.45 -5.51 41.35
N ASP A 101 -23.65 -6.16 40.50
CA ASP A 101 -23.83 -7.56 40.10
C ASP A 101 -23.14 -8.54 41.07
N GLY A 102 -22.52 -8.03 42.15
CA GLY A 102 -21.80 -8.82 43.16
C GLY A 102 -20.40 -9.24 42.71
N ILE A 103 -19.84 -8.58 41.69
CA ILE A 103 -18.47 -8.83 41.22
C ILE A 103 -17.51 -7.92 41.97
N PHE A 104 -16.43 -8.52 42.46
CA PHE A 104 -15.39 -7.81 43.19
C PHE A 104 -14.29 -7.38 42.22
N TRP A 105 -13.99 -6.08 42.22
CA TRP A 105 -12.86 -5.48 41.52
C TRP A 105 -11.77 -5.17 42.53
N LEU A 106 -10.60 -5.75 42.35
CA LEU A 106 -9.54 -5.81 43.35
C LEU A 106 -8.30 -5.04 42.85
N ALA A 107 -7.87 -4.05 43.63
CA ALA A 107 -6.70 -3.22 43.38
C ALA A 107 -5.46 -3.83 44.06
N THR A 108 -4.57 -4.46 43.29
CA THR A 108 -3.51 -5.30 43.84
C THR A 108 -2.11 -4.68 43.75
N ASN A 109 -1.21 -5.18 44.60
CA ASN A 109 0.21 -4.91 44.52
C ASN A 109 0.90 -5.85 43.52
N GLY A 110 0.87 -5.51 42.24
CA GLY A 110 1.65 -6.18 41.19
C GLY A 110 0.96 -7.32 40.45
N SER A 111 -0.26 -7.71 40.84
CA SER A 111 -1.10 -8.64 40.07
C SER A 111 -2.03 -7.92 39.08
N GLY A 112 -1.95 -6.59 38.97
CA GLY A 112 -2.86 -5.77 38.18
C GLY A 112 -4.21 -5.56 38.87
N MET A 113 -5.25 -5.31 38.08
CA MET A 113 -6.62 -5.30 38.59
C MET A 113 -7.22 -6.71 38.46
N VAL A 114 -7.81 -7.24 39.52
CA VAL A 114 -8.44 -8.57 39.49
C VAL A 114 -9.95 -8.43 39.56
N ARG A 115 -10.66 -8.98 38.56
CA ARG A 115 -12.11 -9.17 38.59
C ARG A 115 -12.40 -10.55 39.18
N TRP A 116 -13.14 -10.59 40.27
CA TRP A 116 -13.44 -11.81 41.01
C TRP A 116 -14.95 -12.01 41.14
N ASP A 117 -15.44 -13.08 40.52
CA ASP A 117 -16.79 -13.60 40.72
C ASP A 117 -16.74 -14.65 41.84
N ARG A 118 -17.29 -14.29 43.01
CA ARG A 118 -17.30 -15.14 44.20
C ARG A 118 -18.26 -16.33 44.04
N GLN A 119 -19.35 -16.17 43.30
CA GLN A 119 -20.35 -17.24 43.12
C GLN A 119 -19.79 -18.33 42.21
N GLN A 120 -19.09 -17.94 41.15
CA GLN A 120 -18.47 -18.86 40.18
C GLN A 120 -17.06 -19.28 40.58
N GLN A 121 -16.47 -18.68 41.61
CA GLN A 121 -15.08 -18.86 42.01
C GLN A 121 -14.09 -18.60 40.86
N GLN A 122 -14.39 -17.60 40.04
CA GLN A 122 -13.57 -17.23 38.87
C GLN A 122 -12.89 -15.89 39.12
N ALA A 123 -11.57 -15.86 38.94
CA ALA A 123 -10.77 -14.65 39.04
C ALA A 123 -10.00 -14.41 37.73
N VAL A 124 -10.14 -13.21 37.17
CA VAL A 124 -9.46 -12.77 35.95
C VAL A 124 -8.58 -11.57 36.28
N SER A 125 -7.30 -11.64 35.95
CA SER A 125 -6.35 -10.54 36.18
C SER A 125 -6.15 -9.74 34.90
N PHE A 126 -6.29 -8.41 34.99
CA PHE A 126 -5.92 -7.45 33.95
C PHE A 126 -4.58 -6.82 34.32
N LYS A 127 -3.58 -6.96 33.45
CA LYS A 127 -2.18 -6.58 33.65
C LYS A 127 -1.65 -5.85 32.42
N LYS A 128 -0.39 -5.38 32.48
CA LYS A 128 0.33 -4.76 31.34
C LYS A 128 0.31 -5.60 30.06
N ASP A 129 0.46 -6.90 30.17
CA ASP A 129 0.41 -7.82 29.03
C ASP A 129 -0.98 -7.97 28.40
N SER A 130 -2.03 -7.58 29.12
CA SER A 130 -3.44 -7.70 28.76
C SER A 130 -4.10 -6.33 28.51
N GLY A 131 -3.30 -5.27 28.41
CA GLY A 131 -3.76 -3.92 28.04
C GLY A 131 -4.00 -2.95 29.20
N LEU A 132 -3.71 -3.35 30.46
CA LEU A 132 -3.76 -2.44 31.60
C LEU A 132 -2.47 -1.60 31.68
N PRO A 133 -2.50 -0.27 31.82
CA PRO A 133 -1.31 0.57 31.81
C PRO A 133 -0.30 0.27 32.93
N ASP A 134 -0.78 -0.21 34.09
CA ASP A 134 0.08 -0.58 35.22
C ASP A 134 -0.37 -1.85 35.96
N ASN A 135 0.56 -2.50 36.67
CA ASN A 135 0.29 -3.71 37.45
C ASN A 135 0.08 -3.43 38.95
N VAL A 136 0.46 -2.24 39.42
CA VAL A 136 0.28 -1.78 40.79
C VAL A 136 -0.91 -0.83 40.79
N ILE A 137 -2.04 -1.31 41.32
CA ILE A 137 -3.28 -0.55 41.39
C ILE A 137 -3.58 -0.30 42.86
N TYR A 138 -3.65 0.97 43.26
CA TYR A 138 -3.85 1.38 44.66
C TYR A 138 -5.31 1.47 45.05
N ALA A 139 -6.16 1.94 44.15
CA ALA A 139 -7.58 2.14 44.39
C ALA A 139 -8.41 1.77 43.15
N VAL A 140 -9.68 1.45 43.38
CA VAL A 140 -10.67 1.18 42.33
C VAL A 140 -12.02 1.71 42.79
N TYR A 141 -12.64 2.56 41.97
CA TYR A 141 -13.97 3.10 42.20
C TYR A 141 -14.79 3.00 40.91
N GLU A 142 -16.09 2.69 41.02
CA GLU A 142 -17.01 2.80 39.90
C GLU A 142 -17.65 4.19 39.86
N ASP A 143 -17.78 4.76 38.68
CA ASP A 143 -18.57 5.96 38.45
C ASP A 143 -20.05 5.64 38.15
N ALA A 144 -20.90 6.65 38.19
CA ALA A 144 -22.33 6.52 37.88
C ALA A 144 -22.63 6.08 36.43
N TYR A 145 -21.62 5.94 35.57
CA TYR A 145 -21.72 5.59 34.16
C TYR A 145 -21.14 4.21 33.84
N GLY A 146 -20.74 3.45 34.86
CA GLY A 146 -20.24 2.08 34.74
C GLY A 146 -18.77 1.94 34.37
N ALA A 147 -17.99 3.03 34.39
CA ALA A 147 -16.54 2.96 34.22
C ALA A 147 -15.84 2.86 35.58
N LEU A 148 -14.75 2.11 35.61
CA LEU A 148 -13.88 2.01 36.79
C LEU A 148 -12.76 3.04 36.69
N TRP A 149 -12.45 3.68 37.81
CA TRP A 149 -11.36 4.63 37.96
C TRP A 149 -10.33 4.08 38.94
N LEU A 150 -9.09 3.99 38.46
CA LEU A 150 -7.99 3.35 39.15
C LEU A 150 -6.85 4.35 39.35
N SER A 151 -6.25 4.37 40.53
CA SER A 151 -4.97 5.06 40.77
C SER A 151 -3.82 4.05 40.74
N SER A 152 -2.70 4.39 40.10
CA SER A 152 -1.59 3.46 39.88
C SER A 152 -0.21 4.11 40.02
N ASP A 153 0.87 3.34 39.81
CA ASP A 153 2.22 3.91 39.65
C ASP A 153 2.41 4.67 38.32
N TYR A 154 1.46 4.55 37.39
CA TYR A 154 1.51 5.16 36.07
C TYR A 154 0.18 5.86 35.70
N GLY A 155 -0.17 6.86 36.50
CA GLY A 155 -1.30 7.75 36.27
C GLY A 155 -2.62 7.24 36.83
N ILE A 156 -3.68 7.93 36.42
CA ILE A 156 -5.07 7.54 36.67
C ILE A 156 -5.57 6.77 35.46
N ILE A 157 -6.19 5.62 35.68
CA ILE A 157 -6.68 4.74 34.62
C ILE A 157 -8.20 4.73 34.68
N GLN A 158 -8.86 5.08 33.59
CA GLN A 158 -10.28 4.83 33.38
C GLN A 158 -10.42 3.51 32.61
N PHE A 159 -11.17 2.57 33.15
CA PHE A 159 -11.34 1.22 32.63
C PHE A 159 -12.82 0.95 32.32
N ASP A 160 -13.09 0.55 31.08
CA ASP A 160 -14.45 0.24 30.63
C ASP A 160 -14.78 -1.23 30.90
N LYS A 161 -15.82 -1.50 31.72
CA LYS A 161 -16.20 -2.86 32.12
C LYS A 161 -16.77 -3.71 30.99
N ALA A 162 -17.27 -3.11 29.91
CA ALA A 162 -17.91 -3.82 28.80
C ALA A 162 -16.91 -4.21 27.71
N THR A 163 -15.96 -3.32 27.41
CA THR A 163 -14.97 -3.50 26.34
C THR A 163 -13.60 -3.91 26.85
N TYR A 164 -13.35 -3.77 28.15
CA TYR A 164 -12.03 -3.95 28.79
C TYR A 164 -10.93 -3.06 28.25
N ASN A 165 -11.29 -1.95 27.59
CA ASN A 165 -10.35 -0.92 27.18
C ASN A 165 -10.01 0.00 28.35
N SER A 166 -8.79 0.50 28.34
CA SER A 166 -8.29 1.46 29.32
C SER A 166 -7.90 2.78 28.65
N ASN A 167 -8.20 3.89 29.32
CA ASN A 167 -7.65 5.21 29.01
C ASN A 167 -6.80 5.67 30.20
N THR A 168 -5.66 6.30 29.93
CA THR A 168 -4.71 6.71 30.99
C THR A 168 -4.53 8.22 30.99
N TYR A 169 -4.68 8.83 32.15
CA TYR A 169 -4.44 10.24 32.39
C TYR A 169 -3.12 10.40 33.16
N LEU A 170 -2.20 11.15 32.57
CA LEU A 170 -0.82 11.40 33.01
C LEU A 170 -0.63 12.89 33.33
N PRO A 171 0.54 13.33 33.83
CA PRO A 171 0.74 14.74 34.19
C PRO A 171 0.49 15.73 33.04
N LYS A 172 0.73 15.32 31.80
CA LYS A 172 0.38 16.10 30.60
C LYS A 172 -1.13 16.37 30.46
N ASP A 173 -1.96 15.50 31.03
CA ASP A 173 -3.42 15.57 31.01
C ASP A 173 -3.95 16.32 32.25
N GLY A 174 -3.07 16.89 33.08
CA GLY A 174 -3.41 17.69 34.24
C GLY A 174 -3.44 16.93 35.57
N VAL A 175 -3.05 15.65 35.61
CA VAL A 175 -2.92 14.93 36.89
C VAL A 175 -1.66 15.35 37.65
N SER A 176 -1.69 15.27 38.98
CA SER A 176 -0.62 15.80 39.84
C SER A 176 0.76 15.12 39.66
N HIS A 177 0.80 13.82 39.36
CA HIS A 177 2.03 13.04 39.20
C HIS A 177 1.76 11.71 38.46
N TYR A 178 2.82 11.02 38.03
CA TYR A 178 2.73 9.65 37.50
C TYR A 178 2.37 8.65 38.61
N GLU A 179 3.13 8.68 39.69
CA GLU A 179 2.99 7.75 40.81
C GLU A 179 1.99 8.24 41.86
N PHE A 180 0.98 7.42 42.14
CA PHE A 180 0.00 7.61 43.21
C PHE A 180 0.38 6.85 44.48
N ASN A 181 -0.38 7.02 45.56
CA ASN A 181 -0.04 6.45 46.86
C ASN A 181 -1.07 5.43 47.37
N LYS A 182 -0.59 4.44 48.14
CA LYS A 182 -1.30 3.20 48.52
C LYS A 182 -2.66 3.38 49.18
N VAL A 183 -2.81 4.42 50.00
CA VAL A 183 -4.00 4.66 50.83
C VAL A 183 -4.57 6.06 50.61
N SER A 184 -4.08 6.78 49.60
CA SER A 184 -4.46 8.17 49.35
C SER A 184 -5.52 8.22 48.27
N HIS A 185 -6.72 7.77 48.62
CA HIS A 185 -7.84 7.69 47.69
C HIS A 185 -9.16 7.85 48.44
N TYR A 186 -10.14 8.50 47.81
CA TYR A 186 -11.48 8.67 48.36
C TYR A 186 -12.48 8.97 47.23
N GLN A 187 -13.68 8.41 47.32
CA GLN A 187 -14.82 8.79 46.48
C GLN A 187 -15.88 9.42 47.38
N ASP A 188 -16.26 10.65 47.08
CA ASP A 188 -17.28 11.39 47.81
C ASP A 188 -18.69 10.95 47.35
N SER A 189 -19.68 11.27 48.17
CA SER A 189 -21.10 11.01 47.98
C SER A 189 -21.69 11.60 46.70
N ASP A 190 -21.10 12.67 46.16
CA ASP A 190 -21.49 13.27 44.87
C ASP A 190 -20.87 12.53 43.66
N GLY A 191 -19.98 11.56 43.92
CA GLY A 191 -19.25 10.81 42.91
C GLY A 191 -17.90 11.41 42.51
N THR A 192 -17.48 12.53 43.12
CA THR A 192 -16.15 13.11 42.92
C THR A 192 -15.09 12.16 43.48
N ILE A 193 -14.03 11.93 42.70
CA ILE A 193 -12.94 11.04 43.06
C ILE A 193 -11.69 11.87 43.36
N TYR A 194 -11.03 11.53 44.47
CA TYR A 194 -9.80 12.12 44.93
C TYR A 194 -8.71 11.05 44.96
N PHE A 195 -7.61 11.30 44.27
CA PHE A 195 -6.42 10.45 44.32
C PHE A 195 -5.20 11.29 44.70
N GLY A 196 -4.51 10.90 45.76
CA GLY A 196 -3.29 11.53 46.21
C GLY A 196 -2.04 10.88 45.63
N SER A 197 -1.11 11.72 45.21
CA SER A 197 0.13 11.35 44.54
C SER A 197 1.34 11.87 45.31
N LEU A 198 2.54 11.62 44.77
CA LEU A 198 3.77 12.18 45.33
C LEU A 198 3.83 13.73 45.28
N ASN A 199 2.98 14.37 44.46
CA ASN A 199 3.00 15.81 44.25
C ASN A 199 1.60 16.45 44.43
N GLY A 200 0.88 16.03 45.48
CA GLY A 200 -0.40 16.62 45.87
C GLY A 200 -1.59 15.68 45.63
N VAL A 201 -2.76 16.27 45.39
CA VAL A 201 -4.02 15.53 45.21
C VAL A 201 -4.64 15.94 43.89
N THR A 202 -5.11 14.95 43.13
CA THR A 202 -5.93 15.15 41.92
C THR A 202 -7.38 14.83 42.26
N SER A 203 -8.26 15.80 42.04
CA SER A 203 -9.71 15.65 42.19
C SER A 203 -10.39 15.82 40.85
N PHE A 204 -11.36 14.98 40.53
CA PHE A 204 -12.15 15.12 39.31
C PHE A 204 -13.54 14.49 39.50
N HIS A 205 -14.50 14.95 38.71
CA HIS A 205 -15.82 14.33 38.67
C HIS A 205 -15.96 13.53 37.37
N PRO A 206 -16.27 12.22 37.43
CA PRO A 206 -16.37 11.37 36.23
C PRO A 206 -17.35 11.85 35.14
N ARG A 207 -18.34 12.67 35.50
CA ARG A 207 -19.32 13.24 34.55
C ARG A 207 -18.68 14.13 33.48
N ASP A 208 -17.56 14.77 33.82
CA ASP A 208 -16.89 15.71 32.92
C ASP A 208 -16.25 14.97 31.71
N PHE A 209 -16.03 13.66 31.85
CA PHE A 209 -15.49 12.78 30.81
C PHE A 209 -16.58 12.15 29.93
N GLN A 210 -17.87 12.29 30.29
CA GLN A 210 -18.99 11.79 29.46
C GLN A 210 -19.22 12.67 28.23
N GLN A 211 -19.03 13.99 28.35
CA GLN A 211 -19.25 14.93 27.24
C GLN A 211 -18.19 14.83 26.15
N GLN A 212 -16.99 14.33 26.47
CA GLN A 212 -15.94 14.08 25.48
C GLN A 212 -16.27 12.90 24.54
N ARG A 213 -17.22 12.01 24.89
CA ARG A 213 -17.58 10.83 24.07
C ARG A 213 -18.15 11.20 22.68
N THR A 214 -18.60 12.43 22.48
CA THR A 214 -19.11 12.90 21.18
C THR A 214 -18.01 13.53 20.35
N THR A 215 -17.27 12.69 19.60
CA THR A 215 -16.44 13.01 18.41
C THR A 215 -15.68 14.33 18.37
N VAL A 216 -14.37 14.27 18.17
CA VAL A 216 -13.55 15.45 17.89
C VAL A 216 -14.03 16.11 16.59
N ASP A 217 -14.73 17.24 16.69
CA ASP A 217 -15.14 18.08 15.57
C ASP A 217 -13.99 19.04 15.19
N ALA A 218 -12.82 18.45 14.92
CA ALA A 218 -11.66 19.19 14.46
C ALA A 218 -11.60 19.13 12.93
N PRO A 219 -11.51 20.28 12.24
CA PRO A 219 -11.42 20.31 10.79
C PRO A 219 -10.06 19.82 10.33
N LEU A 220 -10.07 18.97 9.30
CA LEU A 220 -8.86 18.49 8.61
C LEU A 220 -8.62 19.37 7.39
N VAL A 221 -7.53 20.15 7.41
CA VAL A 221 -7.22 21.14 6.37
C VAL A 221 -5.95 20.80 5.62
N ILE A 222 -5.87 21.24 4.37
CA ILE A 222 -4.64 21.20 3.56
C ILE A 222 -3.80 22.41 3.95
N THR A 223 -2.54 22.17 4.31
CA THR A 223 -1.60 23.23 4.70
C THR A 223 -0.64 23.57 3.56
N GLU A 224 -0.24 22.58 2.76
CA GLU A 224 0.69 22.75 1.65
C GLU A 224 0.44 21.69 0.57
N TYR A 225 0.55 22.06 -0.69
CA TYR A 225 0.70 21.13 -1.81
C TYR A 225 1.80 21.59 -2.74
N SER A 226 2.87 20.79 -2.82
CA SER A 226 4.03 21.06 -3.66
C SER A 226 4.27 19.94 -4.66
N GLN A 227 4.56 20.31 -5.90
CA GLN A 227 4.70 19.39 -7.03
C GLN A 227 6.05 19.62 -7.72
N LEU A 228 6.85 18.55 -7.87
CA LEU A 228 8.11 18.65 -8.60
C LEU A 228 7.83 18.65 -10.11
N ASN A 229 8.03 19.79 -10.75
CA ASN A 229 7.82 19.92 -12.18
C ASN A 229 8.90 19.16 -12.95
N GLY A 230 8.48 18.15 -13.73
CA GLY A 230 9.39 17.29 -14.49
C GLY A 230 10.21 17.98 -15.58
N ARG A 231 9.83 19.19 -16.01
CA ARG A 231 10.53 19.95 -17.07
C ARG A 231 11.61 20.86 -16.52
N THR A 232 11.34 21.52 -15.40
CA THR A 232 12.25 22.50 -14.79
C THR A 232 13.03 21.92 -13.61
N ASN A 233 12.64 20.74 -13.13
CA ASN A 233 13.18 20.08 -11.93
C ASN A 233 13.10 20.97 -10.67
N GLN A 234 12.14 21.88 -10.65
CA GLN A 234 11.86 22.78 -9.52
C GLN A 234 10.59 22.33 -8.81
N LEU A 235 10.60 22.46 -7.48
CA LEU A 235 9.42 22.26 -6.66
C LEU A 235 8.53 23.50 -6.78
N VAL A 236 7.32 23.32 -7.27
CA VAL A 236 6.34 24.39 -7.45
C VAL A 236 5.25 24.23 -6.41
N ASP A 237 5.00 25.30 -5.64
CA ASP A 237 3.85 25.39 -4.75
C ASP A 237 2.58 25.58 -5.58
N ARG A 238 1.61 24.69 -5.39
CA ARG A 238 0.27 24.72 -6.01
C ARG A 238 -0.84 24.58 -4.97
N THR A 239 -0.56 24.98 -3.74
CA THR A 239 -1.52 24.91 -2.63
C THR A 239 -2.81 25.64 -2.97
N SER A 240 -2.71 26.86 -3.51
CA SER A 240 -3.87 27.65 -3.92
C SER A 240 -4.74 26.94 -4.96
N ASP A 241 -4.15 26.33 -5.99
CA ASP A 241 -4.88 25.63 -7.05
C ASP A 241 -5.70 24.46 -6.48
N VAL A 242 -5.10 23.70 -5.55
CA VAL A 242 -5.76 22.55 -4.90
C VAL A 242 -6.89 23.04 -3.99
N LEU A 243 -6.68 24.10 -3.21
CA LEU A 243 -7.70 24.65 -2.31
C LEU A 243 -8.93 25.17 -3.08
N HIS A 244 -8.75 25.80 -4.24
CA HIS A 244 -9.87 26.32 -5.05
C HIS A 244 -10.59 25.22 -5.84
N SER A 245 -9.86 24.25 -6.37
CA SER A 245 -10.42 23.26 -7.30
C SER A 245 -10.79 21.93 -6.66
N ASN A 246 -10.32 21.68 -5.43
CA ASN A 246 -10.35 20.41 -4.71
C ASN A 246 -9.83 19.23 -5.57
N LYS A 247 -8.89 19.52 -6.48
CA LYS A 247 -8.37 18.62 -7.50
C LYS A 247 -6.85 18.70 -7.57
N ILE A 248 -6.22 17.54 -7.66
CA ILE A 248 -4.79 17.39 -7.88
C ILE A 248 -4.57 16.81 -9.28
N ARG A 249 -3.77 17.47 -10.11
CA ARG A 249 -3.40 16.99 -11.45
C ARG A 249 -1.92 16.64 -11.52
N ILE A 250 -1.63 15.37 -11.77
CA ILE A 250 -0.27 14.85 -11.87
C ILE A 250 0.03 14.55 -13.35
N TYR A 251 1.10 15.14 -13.88
CA TYR A 251 1.53 14.91 -15.25
C TYR A 251 2.60 13.81 -15.32
N PRO A 252 2.72 13.06 -16.44
CA PRO A 252 3.69 11.97 -16.58
C PRO A 252 5.15 12.29 -16.33
N LYS A 253 5.54 13.57 -16.48
CA LYS A 253 6.92 14.01 -16.24
C LYS A 253 7.19 14.35 -14.78
N ASP A 254 6.14 14.59 -14.00
CA ASP A 254 6.27 14.97 -12.59
C ASP A 254 6.68 13.73 -11.79
N ARG A 255 7.78 13.82 -11.04
CA ARG A 255 8.35 12.66 -10.34
C ARG A 255 7.61 12.33 -9.05
N PHE A 256 7.20 13.36 -8.31
CA PHE A 256 6.41 13.21 -7.10
C PHE A 256 5.70 14.53 -6.76
N SER A 257 4.63 14.43 -5.98
CA SER A 257 4.02 15.56 -5.29
C SER A 257 3.86 15.25 -3.81
N VAL A 258 3.89 16.29 -2.98
CA VAL A 258 3.76 16.19 -1.53
C VAL A 258 2.53 16.99 -1.12
N LEU A 259 1.59 16.34 -0.45
CA LEU A 259 0.42 16.95 0.14
C LEU A 259 0.60 16.96 1.66
N ARG A 260 0.61 18.14 2.28
CA ARG A 260 0.60 18.29 3.74
C ARG A 260 -0.80 18.69 4.20
N PHE A 261 -1.18 18.14 5.35
CA PHE A 261 -2.46 18.38 5.98
C PHE A 261 -2.28 18.50 7.49
N ALA A 262 -3.25 19.10 8.15
CA ALA A 262 -3.25 19.23 9.60
C ALA A 262 -4.68 19.06 10.13
N LEU A 263 -4.82 18.27 11.18
CA LEU A 263 -6.03 18.27 12.00
C LEU A 263 -5.95 19.47 12.95
N LEU A 264 -6.85 20.43 12.81
CA LEU A 264 -6.86 21.65 13.64
C LEU A 264 -7.49 21.35 15.01
N THR A 265 -6.72 20.67 15.86
CA THR A 265 -7.06 20.44 17.27
C THR A 265 -6.12 21.24 18.17
N TYR A 266 -6.62 21.66 19.34
CA TYR A 266 -5.84 22.31 20.38
C TYR A 266 -5.07 21.30 21.26
N GLU A 267 -5.32 20.00 21.07
CA GLU A 267 -4.60 18.91 21.74
C GLU A 267 -3.19 18.70 21.15
N GLU A 268 -2.25 18.18 21.94
CA GLU A 268 -0.85 17.98 21.53
C GLU A 268 -0.72 17.27 20.16
N MET A 269 -0.11 17.97 19.20
CA MET A 269 0.06 17.49 17.81
C MET A 269 0.84 16.18 17.69
N ASN A 270 1.68 15.84 18.68
CA ASN A 270 2.55 14.66 18.64
C ASN A 270 1.80 13.32 18.74
N ASN A 271 0.53 13.32 19.16
CA ASN A 271 -0.28 12.09 19.26
C ASN A 271 -1.35 11.97 18.17
N VAL A 272 -1.41 12.90 17.22
CA VAL A 272 -2.36 12.83 16.11
C VAL A 272 -1.90 11.77 15.11
N ARG A 273 -2.80 10.84 14.77
CA ARG A 273 -2.59 9.84 13.71
C ARG A 273 -3.47 10.18 12.51
N TYR A 274 -3.03 9.83 11.32
CA TYR A 274 -3.75 10.05 10.08
C TYR A 274 -3.95 8.72 9.37
N ALA A 275 -5.10 8.54 8.73
CA ALA A 275 -5.33 7.46 7.80
C ALA A 275 -5.68 8.02 6.43
N TYR A 276 -5.18 7.38 5.39
CA TYR A 276 -5.53 7.71 4.02
C TYR A 276 -5.91 6.48 3.21
N ARG A 277 -6.70 6.69 2.16
CA ARG A 277 -7.09 5.65 1.19
C ARG A 277 -7.28 6.26 -0.19
N LEU A 278 -6.66 5.66 -1.21
CA LEU A 278 -6.94 5.91 -2.61
C LEU A 278 -7.96 4.88 -3.12
N GLU A 279 -9.17 5.35 -3.44
CA GLU A 279 -10.23 4.47 -3.93
C GLU A 279 -9.85 3.81 -5.27
N GLY A 280 -9.93 2.48 -5.32
CA GLY A 280 -9.57 1.68 -6.49
C GLY A 280 -8.10 1.27 -6.55
N ILE A 281 -7.28 1.68 -5.57
CA ILE A 281 -5.87 1.26 -5.44
C ILE A 281 -5.66 0.57 -4.09
N ASP A 282 -6.07 1.22 -3.00
CA ASP A 282 -5.92 0.71 -1.64
C ASP A 282 -7.17 -0.10 -1.22
N GLU A 283 -6.97 -1.32 -0.74
CA GLU A 283 -8.05 -2.17 -0.18
C GLU A 283 -8.45 -1.72 1.23
N GLU A 284 -7.47 -1.36 2.07
CA GLU A 284 -7.64 -0.95 3.46
C GLU A 284 -7.15 0.49 3.71
N TRP A 285 -7.40 1.01 4.91
CA TRP A 285 -6.91 2.34 5.32
C TRP A 285 -5.44 2.25 5.76
N ASN A 286 -4.59 3.08 5.16
CA ASN A 286 -3.19 3.17 5.52
C ASN A 286 -3.00 4.19 6.65
N GLU A 287 -2.58 3.74 7.84
CA GLU A 287 -2.36 4.61 9.01
C GLU A 287 -0.90 5.09 9.12
N GLN A 288 -0.71 6.36 9.49
CA GLN A 288 0.60 6.97 9.69
C GLN A 288 0.56 8.09 10.74
N ALA A 289 1.71 8.37 11.37
CA ALA A 289 1.89 9.57 12.21
C ALA A 289 2.27 10.83 11.41
N ALA A 290 2.77 10.65 10.18
CA ALA A 290 3.17 11.77 9.34
C ALA A 290 1.95 12.58 8.87
N ASN A 291 2.06 13.89 8.93
CA ASN A 291 1.05 14.84 8.47
C ASN A 291 1.20 15.20 6.98
N PHE A 292 1.88 14.34 6.21
CA PHE A 292 2.08 14.52 4.78
C PHE A 292 1.95 13.20 4.03
N LEU A 293 1.50 13.28 2.79
CA LEU A 293 1.40 12.16 1.87
C LEU A 293 2.22 12.46 0.62
N ARG A 294 3.10 11.53 0.25
CA ARG A 294 3.85 11.60 -1.00
C ARG A 294 3.11 10.81 -2.08
N LEU A 295 2.60 11.52 -3.08
CA LEU A 295 1.93 10.92 -4.22
C LEU A 295 2.97 10.68 -5.34
N SER A 296 3.27 9.41 -5.59
CA SER A 296 4.19 8.96 -6.64
C SER A 296 3.73 7.62 -7.22
N ASN A 297 4.06 7.36 -8.49
CA ASN A 297 3.79 6.09 -9.18
C ASN A 297 2.31 5.66 -9.22
N LEU A 298 1.37 6.61 -9.22
CA LEU A 298 -0.04 6.30 -9.32
C LEU A 298 -0.43 5.86 -10.75
N PRO A 299 -1.35 4.89 -10.90
CA PRO A 299 -1.84 4.46 -12.21
C PRO A 299 -2.61 5.59 -12.90
N TYR A 300 -2.61 5.59 -14.23
CA TYR A 300 -3.29 6.64 -15.00
C TYR A 300 -4.81 6.56 -14.85
N GLY A 301 -5.45 7.68 -14.51
CA GLY A 301 -6.90 7.70 -14.31
C GLY A 301 -7.33 8.80 -13.34
N ARG A 302 -8.60 8.71 -12.94
CA ARG A 302 -9.17 9.53 -11.87
C ARG A 302 -9.29 8.66 -10.63
N HIS A 303 -8.76 9.15 -9.53
CA HIS A 303 -8.77 8.48 -8.22
C HIS A 303 -9.35 9.43 -7.19
N THR A 304 -10.00 8.88 -6.17
CA THR A 304 -10.46 9.66 -5.01
C THR A 304 -9.52 9.37 -3.85
N LEU A 305 -8.82 10.40 -3.38
CA LEU A 305 -8.01 10.35 -2.17
C LEU A 305 -8.87 10.78 -0.98
N LYS A 306 -9.03 9.91 0.00
CA LYS A 306 -9.68 10.21 1.28
C LYS A 306 -8.65 10.22 2.39
N ILE A 307 -8.69 11.22 3.26
CA ILE A 307 -7.82 11.33 4.42
C ILE A 307 -8.70 11.66 5.64
N LYS A 308 -8.42 11.01 6.76
CA LYS A 308 -9.05 11.31 8.05
C LYS A 308 -7.99 11.38 9.14
N GLY A 309 -8.22 12.24 10.13
CA GLY A 309 -7.35 12.38 11.30
C GLY A 309 -7.96 11.69 12.52
N LYS A 310 -7.10 11.23 13.42
CA LYS A 310 -7.44 10.64 14.71
C LYS A 310 -6.74 11.43 15.80
N SER A 311 -7.50 11.92 16.79
CA SER A 311 -6.92 12.66 17.91
C SER A 311 -6.20 11.74 18.89
N SER A 312 -5.52 12.34 19.87
CA SER A 312 -4.78 11.65 20.95
C SER A 312 -5.65 10.62 21.70
N GLU A 313 -6.95 10.88 21.84
CA GLU A 313 -7.93 9.97 22.46
C GLU A 313 -8.37 8.80 21.55
N ASN A 314 -7.59 8.48 20.51
CA ASN A 314 -7.84 7.36 19.62
C ASN A 314 -9.22 7.43 18.91
N ARG A 315 -9.78 8.64 18.72
CA ARG A 315 -11.05 8.88 18.02
C ARG A 315 -10.84 9.52 16.65
N TRP A 316 -11.50 8.98 15.63
CA TRP A 316 -11.50 9.55 14.27
C TRP A 316 -12.32 10.84 14.21
N SER A 317 -11.81 11.84 13.49
CA SER A 317 -12.58 13.04 13.13
C SER A 317 -13.73 12.66 12.19
N ARG A 318 -14.86 13.35 12.35
CA ARG A 318 -16.00 13.22 11.43
C ARG A 318 -15.71 13.80 10.04
N GLN A 319 -14.78 14.76 9.97
CA GLN A 319 -14.48 15.45 8.72
C GLN A 319 -13.39 14.70 7.96
N GLU A 320 -13.77 14.10 6.83
CA GLU A 320 -12.82 13.51 5.89
C GLU A 320 -12.41 14.54 4.83
N LEU A 321 -11.11 14.65 4.57
CA LEU A 321 -10.60 15.39 3.45
C LEU A 321 -10.68 14.51 2.19
N VAL A 322 -11.53 14.90 1.25
CA VAL A 322 -11.77 14.16 0.00
C VAL A 322 -11.27 14.97 -1.18
N LEU A 323 -10.26 14.44 -1.88
CA LEU A 323 -9.59 15.07 -3.01
C LEU A 323 -9.69 14.23 -4.27
N GLN A 324 -9.89 14.88 -5.41
CA GLN A 324 -9.90 14.23 -6.71
C GLN A 324 -8.49 14.27 -7.32
N VAL A 325 -7.87 13.10 -7.52
CA VAL A 325 -6.52 12.97 -8.09
C VAL A 325 -6.61 12.48 -9.53
N GLU A 326 -6.24 13.35 -10.48
CA GLU A 326 -6.22 13.05 -11.91
C GLU A 326 -4.79 12.84 -12.40
N VAL A 327 -4.44 11.60 -12.74
CA VAL A 327 -3.14 11.23 -13.28
C VAL A 327 -3.24 11.18 -14.81
N VAL A 328 -2.64 12.16 -15.48
CA VAL A 328 -2.78 12.35 -16.92
C VAL A 328 -2.03 11.27 -17.69
N ARG A 329 -2.67 10.67 -18.70
CA ARG A 329 -2.04 9.68 -19.59
C ARG A 329 -0.97 10.32 -20.49
N PRO A 330 0.23 9.70 -20.61
CA PRO A 330 1.27 10.07 -21.57
C PRO A 330 0.75 10.08 -23.00
N VAL A 331 1.37 10.91 -23.84
CA VAL A 331 0.94 11.10 -25.24
C VAL A 331 0.96 9.79 -26.02
N TYR A 332 1.96 8.94 -25.79
CA TYR A 332 2.12 7.67 -26.50
C TYR A 332 1.10 6.59 -26.14
N LEU A 333 0.36 6.76 -25.03
CA LEU A 333 -0.74 5.86 -24.62
C LEU A 333 -2.11 6.40 -25.05
N ARG A 334 -2.17 7.55 -25.73
CA ARG A 334 -3.44 8.09 -26.24
C ARG A 334 -3.81 7.40 -27.55
N LEU A 335 -5.11 7.13 -27.73
CA LEU A 335 -5.64 6.42 -28.89
C LEU A 335 -5.20 7.04 -30.23
N TRP A 336 -5.24 8.37 -30.36
CA TRP A 336 -4.84 9.04 -31.59
C TRP A 336 -3.37 8.78 -31.94
N PHE A 337 -2.48 8.72 -30.95
CA PHE A 337 -1.06 8.47 -31.17
C PHE A 337 -0.82 7.03 -31.58
N ILE A 338 -1.52 6.08 -30.94
CA ILE A 338 -1.49 4.66 -31.31
C ILE A 338 -1.98 4.47 -32.74
N LEU A 339 -3.09 5.12 -33.12
CA LEU A 339 -3.60 5.07 -34.49
C LEU A 339 -2.62 5.67 -35.50
N LEU A 340 -1.99 6.79 -35.16
CA LEU A 340 -0.97 7.43 -36.01
C LEU A 340 0.27 6.54 -36.15
N ALA A 341 0.73 5.92 -35.06
CA ALA A 341 1.85 4.97 -35.09
C ALA A 341 1.51 3.74 -35.95
N LEU A 342 0.29 3.20 -35.83
CA LEU A 342 -0.20 2.10 -36.67
C LEU A 342 -0.30 2.49 -38.15
N LEU A 343 -0.79 3.69 -38.45
CA LEU A 343 -0.83 4.22 -39.81
C LEU A 343 0.57 4.42 -40.39
N SER A 344 1.51 4.94 -39.59
CA SER A 344 2.91 5.09 -39.99
C SER A 344 3.56 3.72 -40.23
N PHE A 345 3.27 2.73 -39.40
CA PHE A 345 3.75 1.37 -39.58
C PHE A 345 3.17 0.73 -40.86
N LEU A 346 1.86 0.87 -41.09
CA LEU A 346 1.20 0.37 -42.30
C LEU A 346 1.70 1.09 -43.57
N GLY A 347 1.92 2.40 -43.50
CA GLY A 347 2.53 3.17 -44.58
C GLY A 347 3.95 2.70 -44.88
N GLY A 348 4.75 2.44 -43.85
CA GLY A 348 6.10 1.89 -43.97
C GLY A 348 6.12 0.49 -44.59
N THR A 349 5.22 -0.40 -44.17
CA THR A 349 5.13 -1.76 -44.76
C THR A 349 4.65 -1.72 -46.21
N LEU A 350 3.67 -0.87 -46.54
CA LEU A 350 3.23 -0.65 -47.92
C LEU A 350 4.34 -0.04 -48.79
N TYR A 351 5.11 0.89 -48.24
CA TYR A 351 6.27 1.47 -48.94
C TYR A 351 7.33 0.40 -49.23
N ILE A 352 7.72 -0.40 -48.23
CA ILE A 352 8.68 -1.51 -48.39
C ILE A 352 8.15 -2.53 -49.40
N TYR A 353 6.86 -2.88 -49.33
CA TYR A 353 6.23 -3.79 -50.27
C TYR A 353 6.26 -3.24 -51.70
N ARG A 354 5.85 -1.99 -51.92
CA ARG A 354 5.92 -1.32 -53.23
C ARG A 354 7.36 -1.24 -53.74
N PHE A 355 8.31 -0.88 -52.89
CA PHE A 355 9.72 -0.79 -53.24
C PHE A 355 10.30 -2.15 -53.66
N ASN A 356 9.95 -3.23 -52.96
CA ASN A 356 10.35 -4.58 -53.35
C ASN A 356 9.65 -5.03 -54.63
N MET A 357 8.38 -4.66 -54.84
CA MET A 357 7.62 -4.99 -56.03
C MET A 357 8.17 -4.28 -57.27
N THR A 358 8.46 -2.98 -57.18
CA THR A 358 9.09 -2.23 -58.29
C THR A 358 10.47 -2.77 -58.63
N ARG A 359 11.27 -3.16 -57.63
CA ARG A 359 12.55 -3.85 -57.86
C ARG A 359 12.39 -5.19 -58.56
N ARG A 360 11.37 -5.98 -58.21
CA ARG A 360 11.07 -7.26 -58.88
C ARG A 360 10.68 -7.04 -60.34
N LEU A 361 9.81 -6.06 -60.61
CA LEU A 361 9.39 -5.72 -61.97
C LEU A 361 10.56 -5.20 -62.82
N ALA A 362 11.37 -4.28 -62.28
CA ALA A 362 12.55 -3.78 -62.98
C ALA A 362 13.57 -4.88 -63.28
N LYS A 363 13.70 -5.88 -62.39
CA LYS A 363 14.55 -7.05 -62.64
C LYS A 363 14.01 -7.92 -63.77
N GLN A 364 12.70 -8.19 -63.79
CA GLN A 364 12.06 -8.95 -64.87
C GLN A 364 12.19 -8.26 -66.23
N GLU A 365 12.03 -6.94 -66.27
CA GLU A 365 12.17 -6.15 -67.50
C GLU A 365 13.63 -6.17 -68.00
N ALA A 366 14.60 -6.04 -67.09
CA ALA A 366 16.02 -6.14 -67.43
C ALA A 366 16.41 -7.54 -67.95
N ASP A 367 15.89 -8.61 -67.35
CA ASP A 367 16.17 -9.99 -67.79
C ASP A 367 15.54 -10.25 -69.17
N ARG A 368 14.31 -9.77 -69.41
CA ARG A 368 13.65 -9.88 -70.73
C ARG A 368 14.36 -9.09 -71.83
N LEU A 369 14.87 -7.90 -71.50
CA LEU A 369 15.71 -7.10 -72.41
C LEU A 369 17.02 -7.82 -72.76
N ARG A 370 17.63 -8.50 -71.79
CA ARG A 370 18.84 -9.32 -72.04
C ARG A 370 18.53 -10.51 -72.95
N GLU A 371 17.45 -11.25 -72.72
CA GLU A 371 17.04 -12.36 -73.59
C GLU A 371 16.80 -11.89 -75.03
N LEU A 372 16.11 -10.76 -75.22
CA LEU A 372 15.93 -10.15 -76.54
C LEU A 372 17.27 -9.78 -77.19
N ASN A 373 18.19 -9.19 -76.43
CA ASN A 373 19.50 -8.80 -76.97
C ASN A 373 20.36 -10.02 -77.35
N ASP A 374 20.31 -11.10 -76.55
CA ASP A 374 21.00 -12.34 -76.84
C ASP A 374 20.42 -13.03 -78.08
N LEU A 375 19.09 -13.05 -78.23
CA LEU A 375 18.43 -13.54 -79.44
C LEU A 375 18.83 -12.72 -80.67
N LYS A 376 18.86 -11.39 -80.54
CA LYS A 376 19.30 -10.49 -81.62
C LYS A 376 20.76 -10.75 -82.01
N THR A 377 21.63 -10.97 -81.04
CA THR A 377 23.05 -11.26 -81.27
C THR A 377 23.24 -12.61 -81.97
N LYS A 378 22.51 -13.66 -81.55
CA LYS A 378 22.49 -14.97 -82.23
C LYS A 378 21.96 -14.86 -83.66
N LEU A 379 20.88 -14.11 -83.88
CA LEU A 379 20.33 -13.87 -85.20
C LEU A 379 21.37 -13.21 -86.12
N TYR A 380 22.02 -12.12 -85.69
CA TYR A 380 23.06 -11.46 -86.48
C TYR A 380 24.26 -12.37 -86.77
N THR A 381 24.64 -13.20 -85.81
CA THR A 381 25.75 -14.16 -85.97
C THR A 381 25.40 -15.21 -87.03
N ASN A 382 24.19 -15.77 -86.97
CA ASN A 382 23.69 -16.73 -87.96
C ASN A 382 23.56 -16.10 -89.35
N ILE A 383 22.96 -14.92 -89.47
CA ILE A 383 22.86 -14.18 -90.74
C ILE A 383 24.26 -13.94 -91.33
N SER A 384 25.22 -13.51 -90.50
CA SER A 384 26.58 -13.26 -90.96
C SER A 384 27.25 -14.53 -91.49
N HIS A 385 27.02 -15.68 -90.84
CA HIS A 385 27.50 -16.98 -91.31
C HIS A 385 26.82 -17.42 -92.61
N GLU A 386 25.51 -17.23 -92.72
CA GLU A 386 24.74 -17.58 -93.92
C GLU A 386 25.07 -16.68 -95.11
N PHE A 387 25.45 -15.42 -94.91
CA PHE A 387 25.98 -14.57 -95.98
C PHE A 387 27.43 -14.91 -96.35
N ARG A 388 28.29 -15.19 -95.36
CA ARG A 388 29.71 -15.45 -95.59
C ARG A 388 29.91 -16.67 -96.48
N THR A 389 29.10 -17.72 -96.32
CA THR A 389 29.25 -18.98 -97.05
C THR A 389 29.13 -18.79 -98.58
N PRO A 390 28.01 -18.30 -99.14
CA PRO A 390 27.88 -18.05 -100.58
C PRO A 390 28.85 -16.97 -101.06
N LEU A 391 29.11 -15.93 -100.26
CA LEU A 391 30.07 -14.87 -100.63
C LEU A 391 31.50 -15.42 -100.77
N THR A 392 31.93 -16.31 -99.88
CA THR A 392 33.25 -16.95 -99.93
C THR A 392 33.37 -17.85 -101.15
N VAL A 393 32.29 -18.56 -101.50
CA VAL A 393 32.22 -19.40 -102.71
C VAL A 393 32.31 -18.55 -103.98
N ILE A 394 31.57 -17.44 -104.05
CA ILE A 394 31.65 -16.49 -105.17
C ILE A 394 33.07 -15.92 -105.29
N LEU A 395 33.63 -15.39 -104.19
CA LEU A 395 34.99 -14.84 -104.18
C LEU A 395 36.02 -15.88 -104.61
N GLY A 396 35.93 -17.11 -104.09
CA GLY A 396 36.82 -18.21 -104.46
C GLY A 396 36.73 -18.59 -105.94
N MET A 397 35.53 -18.60 -106.52
CA MET A 397 35.32 -18.89 -107.93
C MET A 397 35.80 -17.76 -108.83
N THR A 398 35.56 -16.50 -108.44
CA THR A 398 36.07 -15.34 -109.17
C THR A 398 37.59 -15.27 -109.13
N HIS A 399 38.22 -15.57 -107.98
CA HIS A 399 39.67 -15.67 -107.87
C HIS A 399 40.23 -16.81 -108.72
N SER A 400 39.60 -18.00 -108.68
CA SER A 400 39.99 -19.14 -109.52
C SER A 400 39.90 -18.81 -111.01
N LEU A 401 38.85 -18.11 -111.44
CA LEU A 401 38.69 -17.61 -112.81
C LEU A 401 39.77 -16.57 -113.16
N GLN A 402 40.11 -15.66 -112.25
CA GLN A 402 41.12 -14.61 -112.47
C GLN A 402 42.55 -15.17 -112.53
N GLU A 403 42.88 -16.12 -111.66
CA GLU A 403 44.20 -16.76 -111.58
C GLU A 403 44.43 -17.68 -112.80
N HIS A 404 43.41 -18.44 -113.21
CA HIS A 404 43.48 -19.25 -114.43
C HIS A 404 43.38 -18.42 -115.71
N SER A 405 42.80 -17.21 -115.69
CA SER A 405 42.72 -16.36 -116.90
C SER A 405 44.08 -15.94 -117.47
N HIS A 406 45.13 -15.91 -116.63
CA HIS A 406 46.49 -15.58 -117.06
C HIS A 406 47.23 -16.77 -117.72
N SER A 407 46.72 -18.00 -117.61
CA SER A 407 47.27 -19.20 -118.25
C SER A 407 46.49 -19.66 -119.48
N TRP A 408 45.45 -18.93 -119.89
CA TRP A 408 44.64 -19.25 -121.08
C TRP A 408 45.29 -18.73 -122.36
N THR A 409 45.74 -19.65 -123.23
CA THR A 409 46.18 -19.36 -124.59
C THR A 409 45.00 -19.38 -125.57
N LEU A 410 45.04 -18.52 -126.59
CA LEU A 410 43.96 -18.18 -127.53
C LEU A 410 43.33 -19.34 -128.34
N GLU A 411 43.75 -20.60 -128.16
CA GLU A 411 43.24 -21.75 -128.93
C GLU A 411 42.58 -22.87 -128.11
N ALA A 412 42.52 -22.79 -126.77
CA ALA A 412 41.68 -23.70 -125.98
C ALA A 412 41.35 -23.14 -124.59
N ALA A 413 40.42 -22.17 -124.51
CA ALA A 413 39.76 -21.88 -123.25
C ALA A 413 38.82 -23.05 -122.89
N PRO A 414 38.93 -23.69 -121.71
CA PRO A 414 38.02 -24.76 -121.31
C PRO A 414 36.64 -24.17 -121.00
N ARG A 415 35.79 -24.05 -122.04
CA ARG A 415 34.43 -23.47 -121.98
C ARG A 415 33.58 -24.09 -120.88
N GLN A 416 33.76 -25.37 -120.60
CA GLN A 416 33.03 -26.11 -119.58
C GLN A 416 33.43 -25.68 -118.15
N TYR A 417 34.71 -25.41 -117.90
CA TYR A 417 35.19 -24.88 -116.62
C TYR A 417 34.69 -23.46 -116.37
N LEU A 418 34.63 -22.63 -117.42
CA LEU A 418 34.09 -21.27 -117.33
C LEU A 418 32.59 -21.27 -117.01
N LEU A 419 31.81 -22.11 -117.71
CA LEU A 419 30.37 -22.25 -117.50
C LEU A 419 30.05 -22.78 -116.10
N GLU A 420 30.78 -23.79 -115.62
CA GLU A 420 30.53 -24.37 -114.30
C GLU A 420 30.83 -23.38 -113.16
N ASN A 421 31.92 -22.60 -113.27
CA ASN A 421 32.22 -21.57 -112.28
C ASN A 421 31.24 -20.39 -112.35
N LEU A 422 30.83 -19.95 -113.56
CA LEU A 422 29.82 -18.90 -113.72
C LEU A 422 28.44 -19.34 -113.20
N GLU A 423 28.05 -20.59 -113.43
CA GLU A 423 26.79 -21.16 -112.93
C GLU A 423 26.80 -21.21 -111.40
N ARG A 424 27.89 -21.66 -110.78
CA ARG A 424 28.01 -21.66 -109.32
C ARG A 424 28.07 -20.26 -108.73
N VAL A 425 28.69 -19.28 -109.41
CA VAL A 425 28.64 -17.86 -109.02
C VAL A 425 27.20 -17.34 -109.09
N TYR A 426 26.47 -17.64 -110.17
CA TYR A 426 25.08 -17.23 -110.33
C TYR A 426 24.17 -17.84 -109.27
N GLN A 427 24.27 -19.15 -109.02
CA GLN A 427 23.47 -19.85 -108.00
C GLN A 427 23.72 -19.31 -106.58
N ASN A 428 24.98 -19.04 -106.22
CA ASN A 428 25.29 -18.46 -104.92
C ASN A 428 24.88 -16.98 -104.84
N GLY A 429 24.90 -16.25 -105.96
CA GLY A 429 24.39 -14.88 -106.06
C GLY A 429 22.87 -14.82 -105.84
N GLU A 430 22.12 -15.72 -106.48
CA GLU A 430 20.68 -15.89 -106.26
C GLU A 430 20.37 -16.31 -104.82
N GLN A 431 21.16 -17.20 -104.23
CA GLN A 431 21.01 -17.60 -102.84
C GLN A 431 21.24 -16.43 -101.87
N LEU A 432 22.26 -15.60 -102.13
CA LEU A 432 22.54 -14.41 -101.33
C LEU A 432 21.44 -13.35 -101.49
N LEU A 433 20.90 -13.18 -102.70
CA LEU A 433 19.76 -12.29 -102.95
C LEU A 433 18.49 -12.77 -102.23
N SER A 434 18.23 -14.08 -102.23
CA SER A 434 17.12 -14.68 -101.48
C SER A 434 17.26 -14.43 -99.97
N LEU A 435 18.46 -14.62 -99.41
CA LEU A 435 18.75 -14.32 -98.00
C LEU A 435 18.56 -12.85 -97.66
N VAL A 436 18.97 -11.92 -98.54
CA VAL A 436 18.76 -10.48 -98.37
C VAL A 436 17.26 -10.14 -98.38
N ASN A 437 16.48 -10.75 -99.27
CA ASN A 437 15.03 -10.54 -99.33
C ASN A 437 14.33 -11.06 -98.06
N GLN A 438 14.71 -12.25 -97.56
CA GLN A 438 14.19 -12.79 -96.31
C GLN A 438 14.51 -11.88 -95.10
N LEU A 439 15.71 -11.30 -95.06
CA LEU A 439 16.09 -10.32 -94.03
C LEU A 439 15.23 -9.05 -94.10
N MET A 440 14.98 -8.54 -95.30
CA MET A 440 14.12 -7.36 -95.49
C MET A 440 12.68 -7.65 -95.06
N ASP A 441 12.13 -8.82 -95.36
CA ASP A 441 10.79 -9.20 -94.90
C ASP A 441 10.71 -9.34 -93.37
N LEU A 442 11.75 -9.89 -92.74
CA LEU A 442 11.85 -9.94 -91.28
C LEU A 442 11.92 -8.54 -90.66
N SER A 443 12.69 -7.62 -91.25
CA SER A 443 12.76 -6.23 -90.79
C SER A 443 11.43 -5.46 -90.91
N ARG A 444 10.63 -5.79 -91.94
CA ARG A 444 9.29 -5.20 -92.13
C ARG A 444 8.28 -5.72 -91.12
N LEU A 445 8.41 -6.99 -90.68
CA LEU A 445 7.61 -7.56 -89.61
C LEU A 445 7.90 -6.89 -88.26
N ASP A 446 9.18 -6.66 -87.92
CA ASP A 446 9.59 -5.91 -86.72
C ASP A 446 9.04 -4.47 -86.73
N ALA A 447 9.09 -3.78 -87.88
CA ALA A 447 8.57 -2.41 -88.00
C ALA A 447 7.05 -2.32 -87.80
N ARG A 448 6.28 -3.36 -88.15
CA ARG A 448 4.83 -3.43 -87.90
C ARG A 448 4.48 -3.74 -86.45
N LEU A 449 5.30 -4.53 -85.76
CA LEU A 449 5.13 -4.83 -84.33
C LEU A 449 5.40 -3.62 -83.43
N LEU A 450 6.21 -2.65 -83.89
CA LEU A 450 6.52 -1.41 -83.16
C LEU A 450 5.46 -0.30 -83.30
N GLN A 451 4.42 -0.49 -84.13
CA GLN A 451 3.32 0.47 -84.34
C GLN A 451 2.00 0.09 -83.65
N LEU A 452 1.94 -1.07 -83.00
CA LEU A 452 0.85 -1.52 -82.13
C LEU A 452 1.28 -1.38 -80.66
#